data_AF-A0A9D4QLH0-F1
#
_entry.id   AF-A0A9D4QLH0-F1
#
_cell.length_a   1.000
_cell.length_b   1.000
_cell.length_c   1.000
_cell.angle_alpha   90.00
_cell.angle_beta   90.00
_cell.angle_gamma   90.00
#
_symmetry.space_group_name_H-M   'P 1'
#
loop_
_entity.id
_entity.type
_entity.pdbx_description
1 polymer ?
#
loop_
_entity_poly.entity_id
_entity_poly.type
_entity_poly.pdbx_seq_one_letter_code
_entity_poly.pdbx_strand_id
1 'polypeptide(L)'
;MEKYIVFDGKGSNVTSWFRKEKIVAFSWSTIAHKTYHYFSLEGDMKRQFLIINFYEHCMKDRVFMVVISGNEGHGCAYDTQASYPQFLFATGDDHGAPE
;
A
#
# COMPACT_ATOMS: atom_id res chain seq x y z
N MET A 1 11.13 6.35 -13.11
CA MET A 1 11.17 7.37 -12.04
C MET A 1 10.83 6.64 -10.75
N GLU A 2 11.60 6.85 -9.68
CA GLU A 2 11.42 6.12 -8.42
C GLU A 2 10.08 6.48 -7.76
N LYS A 3 9.39 5.49 -7.19
CA LYS A 3 8.14 5.69 -6.47
C LYS A 3 8.39 5.77 -4.98
N TYR A 4 7.92 6.84 -4.32
CA TYR A 4 8.19 7.09 -2.91
C TYR A 4 7.06 7.85 -2.22
N ILE A 5 7.03 7.72 -0.89
CA ILE A 5 6.28 8.55 0.04
C ILE A 5 7.21 8.85 1.22
N VAL A 6 7.28 10.11 1.62
CA VAL A 6 8.00 10.55 2.82
C VAL A 6 6.97 10.89 3.89
N PHE A 7 7.19 10.38 5.10
CA PHE A 7 6.33 10.60 6.25
C PHE A 7 7.03 11.43 7.35
N ASP A 8 6.29 12.31 8.00
CA ASP A 8 6.72 12.96 9.25
C ASP A 8 6.56 12.01 10.44
N GLY A 9 7.69 11.44 10.86
CA GLY A 9 7.76 10.54 12.00
C GLY A 9 7.57 11.21 13.37
N LYS A 10 7.54 12.55 13.46
CA LYS A 10 7.50 13.24 14.75
C LYS A 10 6.20 12.94 15.52
N GLY A 11 6.34 12.55 16.78
CA GLY A 11 5.21 12.23 17.66
C GLY A 11 4.44 10.97 17.26
N SER A 12 4.96 10.19 16.32
CA SER A 12 4.38 8.93 15.90
C SER A 12 4.89 7.78 16.77
N ASN A 13 4.15 6.66 16.77
CA ASN A 13 4.57 5.40 17.37
C ASN A 13 4.74 4.34 16.28
N VAL A 14 5.01 3.10 16.68
CA VAL A 14 5.26 1.99 15.75
C VAL A 14 4.11 1.70 14.78
N THR A 15 2.87 2.13 15.06
CA THR A 15 1.70 1.93 14.19
C THR A 15 1.13 3.21 13.58
N SER A 16 1.60 4.40 13.98
CA SER A 16 1.02 5.67 13.54
C SER A 16 1.87 6.51 12.60
N TRP A 17 3.14 6.14 12.39
CA TRP A 17 4.02 6.87 11.45
C TRP A 17 3.59 6.70 9.99
N PHE A 18 3.00 5.55 9.66
CA PHE A 18 2.47 5.23 8.33
C PHE A 18 0.97 5.54 8.27
N ARG A 19 0.65 6.83 8.17
CA ARG A 19 -0.72 7.33 8.04
C ARG A 19 -0.78 8.44 7.02
N LYS A 20 -1.92 8.58 6.35
CA LYS A 20 -2.11 9.61 5.31
C LYS A 20 -1.78 11.01 5.81
N GLU A 21 -2.14 11.33 7.04
CA GLU A 21 -1.94 12.65 7.65
C GLU A 21 -0.47 12.97 7.93
N LYS A 22 0.41 11.97 7.84
CA LYS A 22 1.85 12.13 8.05
C LYS A 22 2.63 12.34 6.75
N ILE A 23 1.99 12.28 5.58
CA ILE A 23 2.70 12.45 4.30
C ILE A 23 3.22 13.89 4.16
N VAL A 24 4.50 14.04 3.86
CA VAL A 24 5.15 15.33 3.58
C VAL A 24 5.69 15.45 2.16
N ALA A 25 5.96 14.33 1.48
CA ALA A 25 6.32 14.30 0.06
C ALA A 25 5.94 12.96 -0.56
N PHE A 26 5.73 12.93 -1.88
CA PHE A 26 5.35 11.72 -2.60
C PHE A 26 5.62 11.86 -4.10
N SER A 27 5.77 10.73 -4.80
CA SER A 27 5.90 10.67 -6.26
C SER A 27 4.57 10.42 -6.99
N TRP A 28 3.59 9.80 -6.33
CA TRP A 28 2.28 9.50 -6.93
C TRP A 28 1.38 10.72 -6.85
N SER A 29 1.14 11.39 -7.98
CA SER A 29 0.44 12.68 -8.05
C SER A 29 -0.96 12.65 -7.43
N THR A 30 -1.59 11.48 -7.40
CA THR A 30 -2.98 11.32 -6.95
C THR A 30 -3.12 10.96 -5.47
N ILE A 31 -2.04 10.58 -4.78
CA ILE A 31 -2.13 9.97 -3.44
C ILE A 31 -2.76 10.91 -2.39
N ALA A 32 -2.57 12.22 -2.50
CA ALA A 32 -3.20 13.17 -1.58
C ALA A 32 -4.73 13.28 -1.77
N HIS A 33 -5.21 13.04 -3.00
CA HIS A 33 -6.58 13.36 -3.45
C HIS A 33 -7.54 12.16 -3.45
N LYS A 34 -7.10 10.98 -2.98
CA LYS A 34 -7.93 9.78 -2.92
C LYS A 34 -8.50 9.54 -1.52
N THR A 35 -9.62 8.82 -1.48
CA THR A 35 -10.15 8.16 -0.29
C THR A 35 -9.56 6.76 -0.20
N TYR A 36 -9.24 6.28 0.99
CA TYR A 36 -8.59 4.99 1.17
C TYR A 36 -9.51 4.01 1.87
N HIS A 37 -9.53 2.77 1.40
CA HIS A 37 -10.12 1.67 2.16
C HIS A 37 -9.15 1.25 3.27
N TYR A 38 -7.86 1.12 2.94
CA TYR A 38 -6.78 0.99 3.92
C TYR A 38 -5.63 1.95 3.61
N PHE A 39 -5.12 2.57 4.66
CA PHE A 39 -3.86 3.31 4.69
C PHE A 39 -3.23 3.06 6.07
N SER A 40 -2.65 1.88 6.26
CA SER A 40 -2.14 1.47 7.57
C SER A 40 -1.08 0.38 7.45
N LEU A 41 -0.29 0.21 8.53
CA LEU A 41 0.65 -0.90 8.66
C LEU A 41 -0.04 -2.26 8.75
N GLU A 42 -1.16 -2.30 9.47
CA GLU A 42 -1.92 -3.53 9.72
C GLU A 42 -2.65 -4.00 8.44
N GLY A 43 -2.98 -3.07 7.55
CA GLY A 43 -3.70 -3.32 6.32
C GLY A 43 -5.02 -4.03 6.57
N ASP A 44 -5.18 -5.21 5.96
CA ASP A 44 -6.37 -6.06 6.09
C ASP A 44 -6.12 -7.33 6.93
N MET A 45 -5.10 -7.29 7.80
CA MET A 45 -4.57 -8.38 8.63
C MET A 45 -3.79 -9.46 7.87
N LYS A 46 -3.99 -9.61 6.56
CA LYS A 46 -3.29 -10.60 5.72
C LYS A 46 -2.19 -9.97 4.87
N ARG A 47 -2.39 -8.72 4.49
CA ARG A 47 -1.48 -7.85 3.75
C ARG A 47 -1.14 -6.66 4.61
N GLN A 48 0.16 -6.41 4.76
CA GLN A 48 0.68 -5.36 5.64
C GLN A 48 1.13 -4.15 4.81
N PHE A 49 1.36 -3.01 5.46
CA PHE A 49 1.78 -1.76 4.80
C PHE A 49 0.92 -1.45 3.57
N LEU A 50 -0.40 -1.43 3.77
CA LEU A 50 -1.38 -1.40 2.70
C LEU A 50 -1.88 0.02 2.49
N ILE A 51 -1.69 0.52 1.27
CA ILE A 51 -2.27 1.77 0.76
C ILE A 51 -3.14 1.42 -0.43
N ILE A 52 -4.44 1.25 -0.19
CA ILE A 52 -5.40 0.83 -1.21
C ILE A 52 -6.59 1.79 -1.28
N ASN A 53 -6.83 2.28 -2.49
CA ASN A 53 -7.94 3.19 -2.77
C ASN A 53 -9.26 2.43 -2.95
N PHE A 54 -9.23 1.35 -3.74
CA PHE A 54 -10.41 0.55 -4.05
C PHE A 54 -10.16 -0.91 -3.73
N TYR A 55 -11.05 -1.48 -2.92
CA TYR A 55 -10.92 -2.82 -2.35
C TYR A 55 -12.21 -3.60 -2.58
N GLU A 56 -12.20 -4.54 -3.53
CA GLU A 56 -13.40 -5.31 -3.90
C GLU A 56 -13.04 -6.75 -4.22
N HIS A 57 -12.37 -6.97 -5.35
CA HIS A 57 -11.85 -8.26 -5.77
C HIS A 57 -10.59 -8.05 -6.62
N CYS A 58 -9.73 -9.06 -6.69
CA CYS A 58 -8.34 -8.97 -7.17
C CYS A 58 -8.12 -8.16 -8.47
N MET A 59 -9.01 -8.31 -9.47
CA MET A 59 -8.90 -7.60 -10.76
C MET A 59 -9.23 -6.09 -10.68
N LYS A 60 -10.02 -5.69 -9.67
CA LYS A 60 -10.43 -4.31 -9.44
C LYS A 60 -9.65 -3.62 -8.33
N ASP A 61 -8.89 -4.37 -7.54
CA ASP A 61 -8.07 -3.76 -6.50
C ASP A 61 -7.15 -2.70 -7.11
N ARG A 62 -7.09 -1.56 -6.42
CA ARG A 62 -6.31 -0.39 -6.84
C ARG A 62 -5.44 0.06 -5.69
N VAL A 63 -4.19 -0.35 -5.77
CA VAL A 63 -3.20 -0.22 -4.71
C VAL A 63 -2.15 0.80 -5.14
N PHE A 64 -1.63 1.56 -4.18
CA PHE A 64 -0.37 2.29 -4.35
C PHE A 64 0.80 1.42 -3.88
N MET A 65 0.62 0.76 -2.74
CA MET A 65 1.63 -0.09 -2.13
C MET A 65 0.95 -1.18 -1.29
N VAL A 66 1.55 -2.37 -1.30
CA VAL A 66 1.21 -3.46 -0.39
C VAL A 66 2.45 -4.31 -0.10
N VAL A 67 2.56 -4.79 1.14
CA VAL A 67 3.55 -5.80 1.52
C VAL A 67 2.86 -7.14 1.70
N ILE A 68 3.30 -8.11 0.91
CA ILE A 68 2.89 -9.50 1.00
C ILE A 68 3.89 -10.21 1.91
N SER A 69 3.49 -10.51 3.15
CA SER A 69 4.38 -11.07 4.17
C SER A 69 4.37 -12.60 4.24
N GLY A 70 3.43 -13.24 3.55
CA GLY A 70 3.28 -14.70 3.53
C GLY A 70 2.17 -15.14 2.57
N ASN A 71 1.89 -16.45 2.55
CA ASN A 71 0.89 -17.05 1.66
C ASN A 71 -0.54 -17.04 2.25
N GLU A 72 -0.84 -16.10 3.14
CA GLU A 72 -2.12 -16.02 3.86
C GLU A 72 -3.10 -15.01 3.26
N GLY A 73 -2.82 -14.53 2.04
CA GLY A 73 -3.63 -13.53 1.33
C GLY A 73 -5.08 -13.93 1.05
N HIS A 74 -5.70 -13.24 0.10
CA HIS A 74 -7.11 -13.44 -0.29
C HIS A 74 -7.28 -14.33 -1.53
N GLY A 75 -6.20 -15.00 -1.96
CA GLY A 75 -6.20 -15.82 -3.17
C GLY A 75 -6.06 -14.99 -4.44
N CYS A 76 -5.61 -13.74 -4.34
CA CYS A 76 -5.23 -12.96 -5.50
C CYS A 76 -3.92 -13.49 -6.09
N ALA A 77 -3.78 -13.42 -7.42
CA ALA A 77 -2.55 -13.86 -8.08
C ALA A 77 -1.31 -13.17 -7.49
N TYR A 78 -1.44 -11.89 -7.12
CA TYR A 78 -0.35 -11.12 -6.50
C TYR A 78 -0.11 -11.43 -5.01
N ASP A 79 -0.94 -12.23 -4.35
CA ASP A 79 -0.66 -12.71 -2.98
C ASP A 79 0.34 -13.88 -2.99
N THR A 80 0.48 -14.56 -4.14
CA THR A 80 1.40 -15.69 -4.30
C THR A 80 2.72 -15.18 -4.85
N GLN A 81 3.76 -15.25 -4.01
CA GLN A 81 5.09 -14.76 -4.35
C GLN A 81 6.11 -15.88 -4.21
N ALA A 82 7.20 -15.80 -4.98
CA ALA A 82 8.25 -16.81 -4.94
C ALA A 82 9.04 -16.81 -3.61
N SER A 83 9.03 -15.70 -2.89
CA SER A 83 9.63 -15.53 -1.56
C SER A 83 8.91 -14.43 -0.79
N TYR A 84 9.10 -14.34 0.52
CA TYR A 84 8.44 -13.34 1.37
C TYR A 84 9.45 -12.67 2.32
N PRO A 85 9.26 -11.39 2.69
CA PRO A 85 8.19 -10.50 2.24
C PRO A 85 8.45 -9.92 0.84
N GLN A 86 7.39 -9.61 0.07
CA GLN A 86 7.48 -8.82 -1.16
C GLN A 86 6.81 -7.46 -0.98
N PHE A 87 7.43 -6.44 -1.55
CA PHE A 87 6.91 -5.08 -1.61
C PHE A 87 6.41 -4.85 -3.03
N LEU A 88 5.09 -4.77 -3.21
CA LEU A 88 4.47 -4.52 -4.50
C LEU A 88 3.94 -3.09 -4.54
N PHE A 89 4.03 -2.46 -5.70
CA PHE A 89 3.66 -1.05 -5.85
C PHE A 89 3.06 -0.75 -7.22
N ALA A 90 2.31 0.35 -7.30
CA ALA A 90 1.83 0.84 -8.58
C ALA A 90 2.98 1.45 -9.39
N THR A 91 3.20 0.92 -10.59
CA THR A 91 4.24 1.40 -11.53
C THR A 91 3.86 2.72 -12.20
N GLY A 92 2.55 3.00 -12.33
CA GLY A 92 2.01 4.26 -12.88
C GLY A 92 2.05 5.46 -11.92
N ASP A 93 1.59 6.61 -12.39
CA ASP A 93 1.47 7.84 -11.58
C ASP A 93 0.23 7.88 -10.68
N ASP A 94 -0.72 6.98 -10.91
CA ASP A 94 -1.88 6.71 -10.04
C ASP A 94 -1.79 5.27 -9.48
N HIS A 95 -2.72 4.92 -8.59
CA HIS A 95 -2.91 3.55 -8.14
C HIS A 95 -3.19 2.59 -9.29
N GLY A 96 -2.84 1.33 -9.12
CA GLY A 96 -2.97 0.32 -10.16
C GLY A 96 -3.02 -1.09 -9.60
N ALA A 97 -2.77 -2.05 -10.50
CA ALA A 97 -2.46 -3.41 -10.08
C ALA A 97 -1.13 -3.38 -9.30
N PRO A 98 -1.00 -4.17 -8.22
CA PRO A 98 0.25 -4.30 -7.50
C PRO A 98 1.21 -5.19 -8.31
N GLU A 99 2.39 -4.68 -8.61
CA GLU A 99 3.47 -5.35 -9.35
C GLU A 99 4.76 -5.37 -8.55
#